data_AF-A0A2S9ZZP0-F1
#
_entry.id   AF-A0A2S9ZZP0-F1
#
_cell.length_a   1.000
_cell.length_b   1.000
_cell.length_c   1.000
_cell.angle_alpha   90.00
_cell.angle_beta   90.00
_cell.angle_gamma   90.00
#
_symmetry.space_group_name_H-M   'P 1'
#
loop_
_entity.id
_entity.type
_entity.pdbx_description
1 polymer ?
#
loop_
_entity_poly.entity_id
_entity_poly.type
_entity_poly.pdbx_seq_one_letter_code
_entity_poly.pdbx_strand_id
1 'polypeptide(L)'
;MSAPPSSTSSQRSLRVAVIGCSHGTLDDIYASVERCDEEARKKGEKEVDLVICCGDFQAMRNTADLQTMACPVKYRALGHFHQYYSGQKTAPKLTIVIGGNHEASGYMWELYHGGWLAPDIYFLGFAGSLLVDGWLRIAGASGIWKSGDWKKGHFETVPFDDRTIRSIYHIREYDVARLLQLKNRGSSMDVFLSHDWPLGIEQHGDVDWLMREKPFFRDEINSNSLGSPPLHALLTSLQPRYWFSAHLHVKFAALFHHDGSKTVVQNWEKRGWGGQPAAVVAQEGQEGAKAENPDEIKMDDEEDGAGEGEAVVSAEGPMSEEKGCPSGCAAHDEPTSAAANPDEIALDDDEELEAAPALVGEGNATVQPEPAQAANSMARTTKFLALNKPGKNRDFLQVLDIVEESSSTATLSAPSTSSANADSATSPPSSRPKLFFDPAWLAIVRSTAPYLSLSPRPIPFPPLAELAQTIEADEKWVKENVGKDGLVEVDEVMEFVRTAPTQEDWERNGMIQMPSWYTNPQTLAFTSLLQIENRINSIPEGYLAALEADKKRALEEAKAEALREIEMAGERVDEEPVGEKASEVAAKEANGDAANPEEIAIDDDDD
;
A
#
# COMPACT_ATOMS: atom_id res chain seq x y z
N MET A 1 40.37 43.08 -1.36
CA MET A 1 39.31 42.37 -0.62
C MET A 1 38.42 41.71 -1.65
N SER A 2 38.59 40.40 -1.86
CA SER A 2 37.70 39.61 -2.72
C SER A 2 36.74 38.86 -1.81
N ALA A 3 35.44 38.88 -2.12
CA ALA A 3 34.45 38.15 -1.34
C ALA A 3 34.67 36.63 -1.45
N PRO A 4 34.37 35.84 -0.39
CA PRO A 4 34.38 34.38 -0.50
C PRO A 4 33.25 33.91 -1.42
N PRO A 5 33.42 32.77 -2.13
CA PRO A 5 32.35 32.20 -2.94
C PRO A 5 31.20 31.74 -2.04
N SER A 6 29.97 32.10 -2.42
CA SER A 6 28.76 31.58 -1.77
C SER A 6 28.62 30.10 -2.06
N SER A 7 28.73 29.26 -1.03
CA SER A 7 28.41 27.83 -1.12
C SER A 7 26.91 27.64 -1.30
N THR A 8 26.46 27.54 -2.55
CA THR A 8 25.11 27.07 -2.87
C THR A 8 25.02 25.60 -2.46
N SER A 9 24.31 25.30 -1.37
CA SER A 9 23.91 23.93 -1.07
C SER A 9 23.00 23.44 -2.20
N SER A 10 23.38 22.36 -2.88
CA SER A 10 22.52 21.72 -3.88
C SER A 10 21.19 21.36 -3.22
N GLN A 11 20.10 21.92 -3.73
CA GLN A 11 18.76 21.69 -3.20
C GLN A 11 18.37 20.22 -3.44
N ARG A 12 17.93 19.50 -2.40
CA ARG A 12 17.57 18.08 -2.55
C ARG A 12 16.31 17.93 -3.38
N SER A 13 16.26 16.88 -4.21
CA SER A 13 15.06 16.50 -4.95
C SER A 13 14.95 14.99 -5.15
N LEU A 14 13.72 14.51 -5.16
CA LEU A 14 13.32 13.15 -5.50
C LEU A 14 12.40 13.18 -6.71
N ARG A 15 12.71 12.37 -7.73
CA ARG A 15 11.85 12.16 -8.90
C ARG A 15 10.90 11.01 -8.56
N VAL A 16 9.62 11.34 -8.39
CA VAL A 16 8.60 10.42 -7.89
C VAL A 16 7.66 10.03 -9.03
N ALA A 17 7.42 8.73 -9.19
CA ALA A 17 6.37 8.19 -10.05
C ALA A 17 5.13 7.88 -9.20
N VAL A 18 4.03 8.60 -9.44
CA VAL A 18 2.74 8.37 -8.78
C VAL A 18 1.87 7.51 -9.68
N ILE A 19 1.23 6.50 -9.10
CA ILE A 19 0.33 5.54 -9.73
C ILE A 19 -1.06 5.63 -9.10
N GLY A 20 -2.11 5.50 -9.91
CA GLY A 20 -3.49 5.33 -9.45
C GLY A 20 -3.74 3.94 -8.85
N CYS A 21 -4.85 3.31 -9.23
CA CYS A 21 -5.19 1.95 -8.79
C CYS A 21 -4.32 0.91 -9.53
N SER A 22 -3.65 -0.02 -8.83
CA SER A 22 -2.76 -1.01 -9.48
C SER A 22 -3.51 -2.18 -10.15
N HIS A 23 -4.60 -2.65 -9.54
CA HIS A 23 -5.37 -3.83 -9.97
C HIS A 23 -4.50 -5.09 -10.18
N GLY A 24 -3.44 -5.24 -9.38
CA GLY A 24 -2.50 -6.37 -9.43
C GLY A 24 -1.52 -6.38 -10.61
N THR A 25 -1.54 -5.37 -11.50
CA THR A 25 -0.75 -5.30 -12.74
C THR A 25 0.68 -4.77 -12.52
N LEU A 26 1.37 -5.29 -11.50
CA LEU A 26 2.62 -4.71 -10.99
C LEU A 26 3.78 -4.71 -12.01
N ASP A 27 3.92 -5.78 -12.81
CA ASP A 27 4.85 -5.83 -13.94
C ASP A 27 4.66 -4.67 -14.95
N ASP A 28 3.42 -4.36 -15.34
CA ASP A 28 3.11 -3.30 -16.32
C ASP A 28 3.46 -1.91 -15.77
N ILE A 29 3.28 -1.71 -14.46
CA ILE A 29 3.69 -0.50 -13.75
C ILE A 29 5.21 -0.36 -13.79
N TYR A 30 5.95 -1.38 -13.38
CA TYR A 30 7.42 -1.31 -13.36
C TYR A 30 8.03 -1.22 -14.76
N ALA A 31 7.50 -1.93 -15.76
CA ALA A 31 7.89 -1.77 -17.16
C ALA A 31 7.56 -0.37 -17.73
N SER A 32 6.63 0.36 -17.11
CA SER A 32 6.33 1.75 -17.46
C SER A 32 7.29 2.73 -16.78
N VAL A 33 7.66 2.49 -15.52
CA VAL A 33 8.69 3.24 -14.80
C VAL A 33 10.06 3.07 -15.48
N GLU A 34 10.43 1.85 -15.88
CA GLU A 34 11.69 1.58 -16.60
C GLU A 34 11.77 2.33 -17.93
N ARG A 35 10.66 2.40 -18.69
CA ARG A 35 10.59 3.23 -19.91
C ARG A 35 10.75 4.72 -19.63
N CYS A 36 10.21 5.22 -18.52
CA CYS A 36 10.45 6.60 -18.08
C CYS A 36 11.94 6.83 -17.74
N ASP A 37 12.60 5.87 -17.09
CA ASP A 37 14.03 5.94 -16.78
C ASP A 37 14.91 5.88 -18.03
N GLU A 38 14.59 5.02 -19.00
CA GLU A 38 15.26 5.03 -20.30
C GLU A 38 15.16 6.38 -21.01
N GLU A 39 13.97 7.00 -21.00
CA GLU A 39 13.76 8.32 -21.58
C GLU A 39 14.52 9.41 -20.82
N ALA A 40 14.51 9.37 -19.49
CA ALA A 40 15.27 10.29 -18.64
C ALA A 40 16.77 10.20 -18.96
N ARG A 41 17.30 8.97 -19.03
CA ARG A 41 18.70 8.67 -19.36
C ARG A 41 19.09 9.16 -20.76
N LYS A 42 18.20 9.01 -21.75
CA LYS A 42 18.38 9.56 -23.12
C LYS A 42 18.39 11.09 -23.14
N LYS A 43 17.69 11.76 -22.21
CA LYS A 43 17.62 13.23 -22.07
C LYS A 43 18.70 13.80 -21.14
N GLY A 44 19.41 12.97 -20.37
CA GLY A 44 20.34 13.41 -19.33
C GLY A 44 19.67 13.89 -18.03
N GLU A 45 18.42 13.46 -17.80
CA GLU A 45 17.65 13.76 -16.59
C GLU A 45 17.89 12.71 -15.49
N LYS A 46 17.50 13.01 -14.24
CA LYS A 46 17.50 12.04 -13.12
C LYS A 46 16.50 10.91 -13.40
N GLU A 47 16.83 9.67 -13.07
CA GLU A 47 15.86 8.56 -13.08
C GLU A 47 14.86 8.68 -11.92
N VAL A 48 13.77 7.91 -11.95
CA VAL A 48 12.81 7.80 -10.85
C VAL A 48 13.50 7.20 -9.62
N ASP A 49 13.34 7.85 -8.46
CA ASP A 49 13.89 7.37 -7.18
C ASP A 49 12.85 6.56 -6.38
N LEU A 50 11.58 6.95 -6.47
CA LEU A 50 10.48 6.47 -5.63
C LEU A 50 9.21 6.25 -6.46
N VAL A 51 8.52 5.14 -6.22
CA VAL A 51 7.17 4.86 -6.73
C VAL A 51 6.15 5.01 -5.59
N ILE A 52 4.99 5.59 -5.87
CA ILE A 52 3.86 5.72 -4.94
C ILE A 52 2.62 5.11 -5.59
N CYS A 53 1.98 4.15 -4.92
CA CYS A 53 0.72 3.54 -5.35
C CYS A 53 -0.43 3.94 -4.43
N CYS A 54 -1.44 4.60 -4.98
CA CYS A 54 -2.58 5.15 -4.24
C CYS A 54 -3.73 4.15 -4.00
N GLY A 55 -3.43 2.86 -3.80
CA GLY A 55 -4.42 1.81 -3.47
C GLY A 55 -4.81 0.88 -4.61
N ASP A 56 -5.73 -0.03 -4.31
CA ASP A 56 -6.05 -1.24 -5.08
C ASP A 56 -4.78 -1.95 -5.56
N PHE A 57 -3.84 -2.14 -4.63
CA PHE A 57 -2.54 -2.72 -4.92
C PHE A 57 -2.65 -4.23 -5.22
N GLN A 58 -3.58 -4.91 -4.55
CA GLN A 58 -3.83 -6.36 -4.62
C GLN A 58 -2.60 -7.18 -4.21
N ALA A 59 -2.19 -7.03 -2.95
CA ALA A 59 -1.06 -7.76 -2.34
C ALA A 59 -1.31 -9.28 -2.12
N MET A 60 -1.79 -10.01 -3.12
CA MET A 60 -2.13 -11.44 -3.01
C MET A 60 -0.85 -12.31 -2.96
N ARG A 61 -0.59 -12.98 -1.83
CA ARG A 61 0.59 -13.84 -1.64
C ARG A 61 0.43 -15.21 -2.30
N ASN A 62 -0.82 -15.68 -2.34
CA ASN A 62 -1.26 -16.96 -2.92
C ASN A 62 -2.79 -16.93 -3.17
N THR A 63 -3.34 -17.99 -3.77
CA THR A 63 -4.77 -18.14 -4.08
C THR A 63 -5.71 -18.00 -2.86
N ALA A 64 -5.27 -18.33 -1.63
CA ALA A 64 -6.12 -18.19 -0.45
C ALA A 64 -6.43 -16.73 -0.09
N ASP A 65 -5.49 -15.80 -0.33
CA ASP A 65 -5.70 -14.37 -0.06
C ASP A 65 -6.85 -13.78 -0.91
N LEU A 66 -7.17 -14.37 -2.08
CA LEU A 66 -8.31 -13.97 -2.91
C LEU A 66 -9.65 -14.10 -2.17
N GLN A 67 -9.74 -14.98 -1.16
CA GLN A 67 -10.92 -15.08 -0.31
C GLN A 67 -11.06 -13.90 0.66
N THR A 68 -9.98 -13.14 0.90
CA THR A 68 -9.97 -11.90 1.72
C THR A 68 -10.18 -10.63 0.89
N MET A 69 -10.42 -10.77 -0.41
CA MET A 69 -10.68 -9.67 -1.35
C MET A 69 -12.17 -9.42 -1.53
N ALA A 70 -12.61 -8.18 -1.27
CA ALA A 70 -13.94 -7.72 -1.68
C ALA A 70 -13.96 -7.48 -3.20
N CYS A 71 -14.30 -8.53 -3.93
CA CYS A 71 -14.44 -8.55 -5.37
C CYS A 71 -15.31 -9.77 -5.75
N PRO A 72 -16.30 -9.65 -6.66
CA PRO A 72 -17.06 -10.79 -7.15
C PRO A 72 -16.13 -11.90 -7.68
N VAL A 73 -16.47 -13.16 -7.41
CA VAL A 73 -15.58 -14.32 -7.68
C VAL A 73 -15.10 -14.35 -9.13
N LYS A 74 -15.98 -14.02 -10.09
CA LYS A 74 -15.69 -13.94 -11.54
C LYS A 74 -14.58 -12.94 -11.94
N TYR A 75 -14.20 -12.02 -11.06
CA TYR A 75 -13.16 -11.01 -11.29
C TYR A 75 -11.94 -11.16 -10.37
N ARG A 76 -11.89 -12.17 -9.51
CA ARG A 76 -10.73 -12.43 -8.64
C ARG A 76 -9.59 -13.02 -9.46
N ALA A 77 -8.44 -12.36 -9.44
CA ALA A 77 -7.20 -12.82 -10.09
C ALA A 77 -6.01 -12.61 -9.17
N LEU A 78 -5.05 -13.54 -9.19
CA LEU A 78 -3.86 -13.51 -8.33
C LEU A 78 -2.94 -12.30 -8.61
N GLY A 79 -3.00 -11.75 -9.84
CA GLY A 79 -2.12 -10.67 -10.28
C GLY A 79 -0.65 -11.08 -10.29
N HIS A 80 0.26 -10.10 -10.22
CA HIS A 80 1.70 -10.35 -10.28
C HIS A 80 2.40 -10.36 -8.90
N PHE A 81 1.75 -9.85 -7.85
CA PHE A 81 2.39 -9.61 -6.55
C PHE A 81 2.96 -10.87 -5.88
N HIS A 82 2.32 -12.03 -6.04
CA HIS A 82 2.78 -13.30 -5.46
C HIS A 82 4.24 -13.65 -5.82
N GLN A 83 4.74 -13.17 -6.96
CA GLN A 83 6.10 -13.39 -7.47
C GLN A 83 7.14 -12.51 -6.75
N TYR A 84 6.71 -11.33 -6.30
CA TYR A 84 7.52 -10.42 -5.48
C TYR A 84 7.55 -10.89 -4.02
N TYR A 85 6.40 -11.36 -3.51
CA TYR A 85 6.31 -11.97 -2.19
C TYR A 85 7.13 -13.27 -2.06
N SER A 86 7.13 -14.12 -3.10
CA SER A 86 7.91 -15.37 -3.09
C SER A 86 9.42 -15.15 -3.25
N GLY A 87 9.83 -14.01 -3.83
CA GLY A 87 11.22 -13.71 -4.18
C GLY A 87 11.64 -14.14 -5.58
N GLN A 88 10.71 -14.61 -6.43
CA GLN A 88 10.95 -14.86 -7.86
C GLN A 88 11.27 -13.55 -8.62
N LYS A 89 10.72 -12.43 -8.15
CA LYS A 89 10.97 -11.06 -8.63
C LYS A 89 11.32 -10.13 -7.49
N THR A 90 12.00 -9.04 -7.79
CA THR A 90 12.30 -7.94 -6.88
C THR A 90 11.75 -6.64 -7.46
N ALA A 91 11.28 -5.72 -6.62
CA ALA A 91 10.88 -4.40 -7.08
C ALA A 91 12.12 -3.62 -7.56
N PRO A 92 12.11 -3.00 -8.76
CA PRO A 92 13.26 -2.27 -9.28
C PRO A 92 13.45 -0.89 -8.61
N LYS A 93 12.46 -0.43 -7.84
CA LYS A 93 12.43 0.87 -7.15
C LYS A 93 11.70 0.71 -5.83
N LEU A 94 12.12 1.49 -4.83
CA LEU A 94 11.36 1.64 -3.60
C LEU A 94 9.93 2.09 -3.93
N THR A 95 8.95 1.35 -3.41
CA THR A 95 7.53 1.53 -3.70
C THR A 95 6.76 1.72 -2.39
N ILE A 96 6.13 2.88 -2.18
CA ILE A 96 5.23 3.12 -1.05
C ILE A 96 3.79 2.90 -1.51
N VAL A 97 3.04 2.15 -0.70
CA VAL A 97 1.67 1.69 -1.00
C VAL A 97 0.74 2.13 0.13
N ILE A 98 -0.46 2.62 -0.21
CA ILE A 98 -1.63 2.62 0.67
C ILE A 98 -2.65 1.59 0.17
N GLY A 99 -3.62 1.20 0.98
CA GLY A 99 -4.67 0.25 0.60
C GLY A 99 -5.86 0.95 -0.07
N GLY A 100 -6.46 0.29 -1.06
CA GLY A 100 -7.78 0.64 -1.61
C GLY A 100 -8.91 -0.22 -1.04
N ASN A 101 -9.94 -0.49 -1.86
CA ASN A 101 -11.04 -1.39 -1.51
C ASN A 101 -10.90 -2.79 -2.14
N HIS A 102 -10.04 -2.93 -3.16
CA HIS A 102 -9.71 -4.22 -3.78
C HIS A 102 -8.34 -4.70 -3.31
N GLU A 103 -8.28 -5.22 -2.08
CA GLU A 103 -7.01 -5.63 -1.44
C GLU A 103 -7.03 -7.06 -0.90
N ALA A 104 -5.84 -7.59 -0.62
CA ALA A 104 -5.65 -8.77 0.22
C ALA A 104 -5.87 -8.39 1.69
N SER A 105 -7.12 -8.10 2.08
CA SER A 105 -7.44 -7.43 3.34
C SER A 105 -6.90 -8.15 4.58
N GLY A 106 -6.80 -9.48 4.53
CA GLY A 106 -6.16 -10.28 5.58
C GLY A 106 -4.67 -9.96 5.75
N TYR A 107 -3.91 -9.87 4.64
CA TYR A 107 -2.50 -9.53 4.68
C TYR A 107 -2.25 -8.05 5.01
N MET A 108 -3.08 -7.14 4.50
CA MET A 108 -2.99 -5.72 4.83
C MET A 108 -3.25 -5.47 6.32
N TRP A 109 -4.13 -6.25 6.95
CA TRP A 109 -4.38 -6.19 8.39
C TRP A 109 -3.18 -6.64 9.24
N GLU A 110 -2.44 -7.68 8.81
CA GLU A 110 -1.19 -8.10 9.48
C GLU A 110 -0.18 -6.96 9.63
N LEU A 111 -0.21 -6.00 8.70
CA LEU A 111 0.64 -4.80 8.63
C LEU A 111 -0.16 -3.51 8.90
N TYR A 112 -1.15 -3.55 9.80
CA TYR A 112 -1.98 -2.39 10.17
C TYR A 112 -1.17 -1.10 10.50
N HIS A 113 -0.02 -1.24 11.16
CA HIS A 113 0.89 -0.14 11.52
C HIS A 113 1.87 0.28 10.39
N GLY A 114 1.80 -0.41 9.24
CA GLY A 114 2.75 -0.35 8.13
C GLY A 114 3.86 -1.40 8.22
N GLY A 115 4.53 -1.64 7.10
CA GLY A 115 5.66 -2.56 6.97
C GLY A 115 5.90 -3.03 5.54
N TRP A 116 6.93 -3.84 5.33
CA TRP A 116 7.27 -4.42 4.03
C TRP A 116 6.28 -5.51 3.64
N LEU A 117 5.59 -5.31 2.51
CA LEU A 117 4.77 -6.32 1.83
C LEU A 117 5.66 -7.33 1.08
N ALA A 118 6.78 -6.83 0.56
CA ALA A 118 7.85 -7.58 -0.11
C ALA A 118 9.10 -6.70 -0.06
N PRO A 119 10.30 -7.22 -0.42
CA PRO A 119 11.49 -6.39 -0.52
C PRO A 119 11.22 -5.18 -1.44
N ASP A 120 11.55 -3.99 -0.92
CA ASP A 120 11.38 -2.69 -1.58
C ASP A 120 9.93 -2.25 -1.85
N ILE A 121 8.94 -2.95 -1.30
CA ILE A 121 7.51 -2.58 -1.36
C ILE A 121 6.97 -2.38 0.07
N TYR A 122 6.79 -1.13 0.48
CA TYR A 122 6.35 -0.74 1.83
C TYR A 122 4.87 -0.33 1.85
N PHE A 123 4.05 -0.99 2.66
CA PHE A 123 2.70 -0.54 2.97
C PHE A 123 2.72 0.48 4.12
N LEU A 124 2.11 1.64 3.91
CA LEU A 124 2.06 2.74 4.88
C LEU A 124 1.22 2.43 6.14
N GLY A 125 0.42 1.35 6.10
CA GLY A 125 -0.54 1.00 7.15
C GLY A 125 -1.95 1.54 6.85
N PHE A 126 -2.89 1.27 7.76
CA PHE A 126 -4.26 1.78 7.63
C PHE A 126 -4.31 3.31 7.74
N ALA A 127 -3.43 3.86 8.58
CA ALA A 127 -2.98 5.24 8.54
C ALA A 127 -1.52 5.27 8.97
N GLY A 128 -0.71 6.15 8.38
CA GLY A 128 0.73 6.23 8.67
C GLY A 128 1.38 7.54 8.25
N SER A 129 2.58 7.80 8.78
CA SER A 129 3.51 8.81 8.23
C SER A 129 4.97 8.37 8.37
N LEU A 130 5.78 8.74 7.37
CA LEU A 130 7.19 8.38 7.19
C LEU A 130 7.96 9.58 6.61
N LEU A 131 9.28 9.50 6.70
CA LEU A 131 10.21 10.42 6.04
C LEU A 131 11.06 9.65 5.00
N VAL A 132 11.05 10.09 3.75
CA VAL A 132 11.97 9.59 2.71
C VAL A 132 13.25 10.44 2.74
N ASP A 133 14.40 9.78 2.81
CA ASP A 133 15.73 10.38 3.05
C ASP A 133 15.78 11.34 4.24
N GLY A 134 14.89 11.12 5.22
CA GLY A 134 14.77 11.94 6.43
C GLY A 134 14.21 13.36 6.22
N TRP A 135 13.79 13.73 5.00
CA TRP A 135 13.30 15.08 4.69
C TRP A 135 11.91 15.13 4.07
N LEU A 136 11.59 14.24 3.12
CA LEU A 136 10.31 14.27 2.41
C LEU A 136 9.24 13.59 3.29
N ARG A 137 8.31 14.36 3.86
CA ARG A 137 7.28 13.82 4.75
C ARG A 137 6.06 13.36 3.96
N ILE A 138 5.81 12.06 4.03
CA ILE A 138 4.65 11.41 3.41
C ILE A 138 3.73 10.91 4.52
N ALA A 139 2.44 11.18 4.42
CA ALA A 139 1.41 10.58 5.25
C ALA A 139 0.26 10.04 4.38
N GLY A 140 -0.61 9.22 4.94
CA GLY A 140 -1.77 8.75 4.22
C GLY A 140 -2.79 8.00 5.05
N ALA A 141 -3.97 7.83 4.45
CA ALA A 141 -5.08 7.04 4.96
C ALA A 141 -5.49 6.02 3.88
N SER A 142 -5.48 4.75 4.25
CA SER A 142 -5.91 3.65 3.37
C SER A 142 -7.43 3.48 3.42
N GLY A 143 -8.00 2.95 2.33
CA GLY A 143 -9.42 2.59 2.24
C GLY A 143 -10.34 3.66 1.67
N ILE A 144 -11.64 3.40 1.74
CA ILE A 144 -12.73 4.28 1.24
C ILE A 144 -13.69 4.69 2.36
N TRP A 145 -14.49 5.73 2.14
CA TRP A 145 -15.43 6.19 3.15
C TRP A 145 -16.78 5.44 3.12
N LYS A 146 -17.23 4.99 4.29
CA LYS A 146 -18.62 4.54 4.52
C LYS A 146 -19.14 5.07 5.85
N SER A 147 -20.21 5.88 5.80
CA SER A 147 -20.84 6.49 6.98
C SER A 147 -21.21 5.50 8.09
N GLY A 148 -21.71 4.31 7.72
CA GLY A 148 -22.17 3.28 8.65
C GLY A 148 -21.06 2.59 9.46
N ASP A 149 -19.80 2.70 9.05
CA ASP A 149 -18.64 2.09 9.73
C ASP A 149 -17.68 3.13 10.34
N TRP A 150 -17.75 4.39 9.91
CA TRP A 150 -16.93 5.51 10.38
C TRP A 150 -16.72 5.56 11.92
N LYS A 151 -17.79 5.34 12.68
CA LYS A 151 -17.79 5.40 14.16
C LYS A 151 -17.47 4.07 14.86
N LYS A 152 -17.09 3.01 14.14
CA LYS A 152 -16.80 1.68 14.73
C LYS A 152 -15.31 1.52 15.04
N GLY A 153 -14.98 0.50 15.83
CA GLY A 153 -13.62 -0.05 15.86
C GLY A 153 -13.31 -0.92 14.63
N HIS A 154 -12.17 -1.60 14.68
CA HIS A 154 -11.74 -2.61 13.70
C HIS A 154 -11.98 -4.00 14.29
N PHE A 155 -13.17 -4.54 14.06
CA PHE A 155 -13.68 -5.78 14.68
C PHE A 155 -13.63 -7.00 13.76
N GLU A 156 -13.17 -6.79 12.53
CA GLU A 156 -13.11 -7.76 11.47
C GLU A 156 -12.01 -8.81 11.74
N THR A 157 -12.35 -10.08 11.59
CA THR A 157 -11.42 -11.20 11.80
C THR A 157 -11.56 -12.23 10.69
N VAL A 158 -10.46 -12.83 10.27
CA VAL A 158 -10.46 -13.92 9.26
C VAL A 158 -10.97 -15.22 9.89
N PRO A 159 -11.84 -16.01 9.23
CA PRO A 159 -12.43 -15.77 7.92
C PRO A 159 -13.51 -14.67 7.96
N PHE A 160 -13.47 -13.76 6.99
CA PHE A 160 -14.45 -12.70 6.85
C PHE A 160 -15.77 -13.24 6.30
N ASP A 161 -16.88 -12.67 6.78
CA ASP A 161 -18.19 -12.72 6.12
C ASP A 161 -18.33 -11.59 5.08
N ASP A 162 -19.41 -11.60 4.31
CA ASP A 162 -19.68 -10.62 3.24
C ASP A 162 -19.74 -9.17 3.75
N ARG A 163 -20.00 -8.96 5.04
CA ARG A 163 -20.05 -7.63 5.65
C ARG A 163 -18.66 -7.16 6.06
N THR A 164 -17.94 -8.01 6.78
CA THR A 164 -16.61 -7.73 7.35
C THR A 164 -15.52 -7.65 6.28
N ILE A 165 -15.63 -8.43 5.20
CA ILE A 165 -14.73 -8.30 4.03
C ILE A 165 -14.85 -6.93 3.36
N ARG A 166 -15.99 -6.25 3.52
CA ARG A 166 -16.23 -4.88 3.05
C ARG A 166 -15.85 -3.84 4.11
N SER A 167 -16.23 -4.05 5.37
CA SER A 167 -15.99 -3.05 6.42
C SER A 167 -14.52 -2.93 6.84
N ILE A 168 -13.67 -3.95 6.64
CA ILE A 168 -12.24 -3.89 6.96
C ILE A 168 -11.50 -2.73 6.29
N TYR A 169 -11.81 -2.38 5.03
CA TYR A 169 -11.16 -1.27 4.32
C TYR A 169 -11.92 0.06 4.42
N HIS A 170 -12.99 0.16 5.22
CA HIS A 170 -13.66 1.44 5.44
C HIS A 170 -12.89 2.32 6.43
N ILE A 171 -12.66 3.59 6.08
CA ILE A 171 -11.93 4.55 6.93
C ILE A 171 -12.65 4.74 8.27
N ARG A 172 -11.91 4.64 9.39
CA ARG A 172 -12.42 4.85 10.75
C ARG A 172 -12.06 6.22 11.32
N GLU A 173 -12.90 6.69 12.25
CA GLU A 173 -12.64 7.91 13.02
C GLU A 173 -11.32 7.85 13.79
N TYR A 174 -10.99 6.68 14.36
CA TYR A 174 -9.74 6.48 15.11
C TYR A 174 -8.50 6.82 14.27
N ASP A 175 -8.39 6.24 13.07
CA ASP A 175 -7.23 6.42 12.19
C ASP A 175 -7.08 7.88 11.72
N VAL A 176 -8.19 8.52 11.35
CA VAL A 176 -8.23 9.92 10.92
C VAL A 176 -7.94 10.88 12.07
N ALA A 177 -8.47 10.62 13.26
CA ALA A 177 -8.24 11.45 14.44
C ALA A 177 -6.77 11.38 14.93
N ARG A 178 -6.06 10.26 14.69
CA ARG A 178 -4.59 10.20 14.82
C ARG A 178 -3.89 11.09 13.79
N LEU A 179 -4.23 10.95 12.51
CA LEU A 179 -3.60 11.72 11.42
C LEU A 179 -3.79 13.23 11.61
N LEU A 180 -4.95 13.67 12.13
CA LEU A 180 -5.20 15.07 12.49
C LEU A 180 -4.23 15.61 13.58
N GLN A 181 -3.66 14.75 14.43
CA GLN A 181 -2.67 15.18 15.43
C GLN A 181 -1.33 15.58 14.80
N LEU A 182 -1.03 15.16 13.56
CA LEU A 182 0.19 15.60 12.84
C LEU A 182 0.20 17.11 12.56
N LYS A 183 -0.95 17.79 12.69
CA LYS A 183 -1.08 19.23 12.58
C LYS A 183 -0.18 19.93 13.60
N ASN A 184 0.75 20.76 13.10
CA ASN A 184 1.76 21.49 13.88
C ASN A 184 2.82 20.61 14.60
N ARG A 185 2.90 19.30 14.32
CA ARG A 185 3.92 18.39 14.90
C ARG A 185 4.89 17.93 13.81
N GLY A 186 6.19 18.19 13.96
CA GLY A 186 7.20 17.89 12.95
C GLY A 186 7.28 18.92 11.81
N SER A 187 7.88 18.53 10.67
CA SER A 187 7.93 19.36 9.45
C SER A 187 6.55 19.51 8.80
N SER A 188 6.36 20.51 7.94
CA SER A 188 5.11 20.61 7.15
C SER A 188 4.93 19.37 6.27
N MET A 189 3.68 18.91 6.11
CA MET A 189 3.38 17.76 5.25
C MET A 189 3.72 18.06 3.78
N ASP A 190 4.55 17.23 3.15
CA ASP A 190 4.85 17.38 1.72
C ASP A 190 3.81 16.67 0.87
N VAL A 191 3.55 15.40 1.17
CA VAL A 191 2.66 14.53 0.40
C VAL A 191 1.63 13.89 1.33
N PHE A 192 0.37 13.95 0.96
CA PHE A 192 -0.68 13.13 1.55
C PHE A 192 -1.27 12.16 0.53
N LEU A 193 -1.47 10.91 0.94
CA LEU A 193 -2.00 9.82 0.12
C LEU A 193 -3.37 9.39 0.62
N SER A 194 -4.33 9.22 -0.29
CA SER A 194 -5.60 8.55 0.01
C SER A 194 -6.11 7.80 -1.20
N HIS A 195 -6.81 6.68 -1.03
CA HIS A 195 -7.37 5.97 -2.18
C HIS A 195 -8.56 6.75 -2.77
N ASP A 196 -9.57 6.96 -1.93
CA ASP A 196 -10.72 7.82 -2.18
C ASP A 196 -10.30 9.31 -2.23
N TRP A 197 -11.14 10.16 -2.83
CA TRP A 197 -10.90 11.59 -2.98
C TRP A 197 -11.39 12.37 -1.75
N PRO A 198 -10.79 13.53 -1.40
CA PRO A 198 -11.41 14.46 -0.46
C PRO A 198 -12.76 14.98 -1.00
N LEU A 199 -13.78 15.01 -0.14
CA LEU A 199 -15.12 15.53 -0.50
C LEU A 199 -15.04 16.89 -1.21
N GLY A 200 -15.68 17.01 -2.37
CA GLY A 200 -15.80 18.28 -3.12
C GLY A 200 -14.49 18.76 -3.77
N ILE A 201 -13.43 17.95 -3.83
CA ILE A 201 -12.15 18.36 -4.45
C ILE A 201 -12.30 18.65 -5.95
N GLU A 202 -13.30 18.06 -6.61
CA GLU A 202 -13.60 18.32 -8.01
C GLU A 202 -13.96 19.78 -8.27
N GLN A 203 -14.60 20.46 -7.32
CA GLN A 203 -14.93 21.90 -7.38
C GLN A 203 -13.70 22.81 -7.50
N HIS A 204 -12.50 22.27 -7.30
CA HIS A 204 -11.21 22.95 -7.40
C HIS A 204 -10.42 22.59 -8.67
N GLY A 205 -11.05 21.93 -9.64
CA GLY A 205 -10.51 21.62 -10.97
C GLY A 205 -11.55 21.81 -12.08
N ASP A 206 -11.34 21.16 -13.23
CA ASP A 206 -12.25 21.26 -14.40
C ASP A 206 -13.47 20.33 -14.24
N VAL A 207 -14.44 20.76 -13.44
CA VAL A 207 -15.73 20.06 -13.21
C VAL A 207 -16.46 19.79 -14.53
N ASP A 208 -16.46 20.76 -15.46
CA ASP A 208 -17.17 20.64 -16.74
C ASP A 208 -16.52 19.57 -17.64
N TRP A 209 -15.21 19.36 -17.55
CA TRP A 209 -14.55 18.20 -18.16
C TRP A 209 -14.86 16.90 -17.42
N LEU A 210 -14.79 16.88 -16.09
CA LEU A 210 -15.08 15.67 -15.30
C LEU A 210 -16.51 15.16 -15.55
N MET A 211 -17.52 16.04 -15.59
CA MET A 211 -18.90 15.67 -15.92
C MET A 211 -19.07 15.17 -17.37
N ARG A 212 -18.19 15.55 -18.31
CA ARG A 212 -18.23 15.02 -19.69
C ARG A 212 -17.55 13.66 -19.81
N GLU A 213 -16.46 13.45 -19.08
CA GLU A 213 -15.72 12.19 -19.06
C GLU A 213 -16.45 11.12 -18.21
N LYS A 214 -17.13 11.55 -17.15
CA LYS A 214 -17.79 10.69 -16.15
C LYS A 214 -19.20 11.23 -15.80
N PRO A 215 -20.19 11.14 -16.71
CA PRO A 215 -21.51 11.77 -16.54
C PRO A 215 -22.32 11.32 -15.32
N PHE A 216 -22.07 10.10 -14.84
CA PHE A 216 -22.70 9.53 -13.64
C PHE A 216 -22.33 10.24 -12.33
N PHE A 217 -21.18 10.93 -12.27
CA PHE A 217 -20.85 11.74 -11.09
C PHE A 217 -21.72 13.00 -10.96
N ARG A 218 -22.51 13.36 -11.98
CA ARG A 218 -23.26 14.62 -12.02
C ARG A 218 -24.15 14.84 -10.79
N ASP A 219 -24.83 13.82 -10.30
CA ASP A 219 -25.73 13.94 -9.14
C ASP A 219 -24.96 14.08 -7.82
N GLU A 220 -23.85 13.35 -7.67
CA GLU A 220 -22.97 13.44 -6.50
C GLU A 220 -22.21 14.77 -6.43
N ILE A 221 -21.79 15.30 -7.58
CA ILE A 221 -21.16 16.61 -7.71
C ILE A 221 -22.17 17.71 -7.39
N ASN A 222 -23.40 17.63 -7.92
CA ASN A 222 -24.45 18.61 -7.66
C ASN A 222 -24.93 18.61 -6.20
N SER A 223 -24.90 17.45 -5.54
CA SER A 223 -25.26 17.31 -4.12
C SER A 223 -24.06 17.46 -3.16
N ASN A 224 -22.85 17.67 -3.69
CA ASN A 224 -21.60 17.73 -2.93
C ASN A 224 -21.41 16.50 -2.02
N SER A 225 -21.62 15.30 -2.59
CA SER A 225 -21.43 14.00 -1.94
C SER A 225 -20.29 13.18 -2.56
N LEU A 226 -19.65 13.65 -3.64
CA LEU A 226 -18.55 12.94 -4.30
C LEU A 226 -17.30 12.92 -3.41
N GLY A 227 -16.85 11.73 -3.03
CA GLY A 227 -15.68 11.50 -2.19
C GLY A 227 -15.93 11.56 -0.68
N SER A 228 -14.84 11.64 0.08
CA SER A 228 -14.79 11.34 1.51
C SER A 228 -14.76 12.60 2.40
N PRO A 229 -15.79 12.80 3.26
CA PRO A 229 -15.80 13.88 4.25
C PRO A 229 -14.59 13.89 5.21
N PRO A 230 -14.12 12.75 5.78
CA PRO A 230 -12.96 12.79 6.66
C PRO A 230 -11.64 13.08 5.95
N LEU A 231 -11.50 12.72 4.66
CA LEU A 231 -10.34 13.14 3.86
C LEU A 231 -10.34 14.65 3.59
N HIS A 232 -11.51 15.28 3.42
CA HIS A 232 -11.61 16.75 3.36
C HIS A 232 -11.18 17.42 4.67
N ALA A 233 -11.53 16.84 5.83
CA ALA A 233 -11.08 17.33 7.14
C ALA A 233 -9.55 17.23 7.30
N LEU A 234 -8.92 16.19 6.75
CA LEU A 234 -7.46 16.03 6.70
C LEU A 234 -6.79 17.03 5.75
N LEU A 235 -7.32 17.19 4.54
CA LEU A 235 -6.82 18.16 3.53
C LEU A 235 -6.75 19.57 4.11
N THR A 236 -7.86 20.06 4.65
CA THR A 236 -7.99 21.41 5.23
C THR A 236 -7.17 21.61 6.51
N SER A 237 -6.94 20.54 7.28
CA SER A 237 -6.22 20.61 8.56
C SER A 237 -4.70 20.48 8.42
N LEU A 238 -4.21 19.60 7.54
CA LEU A 238 -2.78 19.29 7.38
C LEU A 238 -2.11 20.13 6.28
N GLN A 239 -2.90 20.63 5.32
CA GLN A 239 -2.46 21.53 4.24
C GLN A 239 -1.17 21.06 3.52
N PRO A 240 -1.15 19.82 2.98
CA PRO A 240 0.03 19.25 2.34
C PRO A 240 0.35 19.96 1.01
N ARG A 241 1.60 19.93 0.56
CA ARG A 241 1.99 20.52 -0.74
C ARG A 241 1.37 19.75 -1.91
N TYR A 242 1.30 18.42 -1.79
CA TYR A 242 0.71 17.50 -2.75
C TYR A 242 -0.32 16.58 -2.09
N TRP A 243 -1.39 16.28 -2.81
CA TRP A 243 -2.34 15.23 -2.44
C TRP A 243 -2.52 14.29 -3.63
N PHE A 244 -2.32 13.00 -3.42
CA PHE A 244 -2.44 11.97 -4.46
C PHE A 244 -3.55 10.98 -4.15
N SER A 245 -4.40 10.72 -5.16
CA SER A 245 -5.55 9.82 -5.04
C SER A 245 -5.78 8.92 -6.25
N ALA A 246 -6.72 7.98 -6.12
CA ALA A 246 -7.05 7.00 -7.14
C ALA A 246 -8.58 6.77 -7.17
N HIS A 247 -9.02 5.51 -6.98
CA HIS A 247 -10.39 5.02 -6.89
C HIS A 247 -11.29 5.27 -8.12
N LEU A 248 -11.58 6.53 -8.47
CA LEU A 248 -12.58 6.92 -9.48
C LEU A 248 -12.19 6.64 -10.95
N HIS A 249 -11.06 5.96 -11.19
CA HIS A 249 -10.56 5.56 -12.51
C HIS A 249 -10.59 6.69 -13.57
N VAL A 250 -10.18 7.89 -13.16
CA VAL A 250 -10.08 9.08 -14.01
C VAL A 250 -8.87 9.92 -13.58
N LYS A 251 -8.11 10.44 -14.55
CA LYS A 251 -7.07 11.42 -14.25
C LYS A 251 -7.70 12.78 -14.04
N PHE A 252 -7.46 13.38 -12.88
CA PHE A 252 -8.01 14.68 -12.54
C PHE A 252 -6.99 15.49 -11.73
N ALA A 253 -6.89 16.78 -12.01
CA ALA A 253 -5.99 17.68 -11.31
C ALA A 253 -6.77 18.89 -10.79
N ALA A 254 -6.52 19.25 -9.54
CA ALA A 254 -7.14 20.38 -8.86
C ALA A 254 -6.09 21.16 -8.04
N LEU A 255 -6.37 22.43 -7.79
CA LEU A 255 -5.55 23.27 -6.93
C LEU A 255 -6.42 23.77 -5.78
N PHE A 256 -6.28 23.17 -4.60
CA PHE A 256 -7.05 23.54 -3.43
C PHE A 256 -6.36 24.71 -2.70
N HIS A 257 -7.07 25.82 -2.51
CA HIS A 257 -6.55 27.01 -1.84
C HIS A 257 -7.05 27.07 -0.38
N HIS A 258 -6.13 27.04 0.58
CA HIS A 258 -6.47 27.00 2.01
C HIS A 258 -6.92 28.34 2.61
N ASP A 259 -6.88 29.42 1.83
CA ASP A 259 -7.41 30.74 2.19
C ASP A 259 -8.89 30.92 1.78
N GLY A 260 -9.51 29.91 1.15
CA GLY A 260 -10.87 29.97 0.63
C GLY A 260 -11.00 30.62 -0.76
N SER A 261 -9.88 30.97 -1.41
CA SER A 261 -9.88 31.44 -2.79
C SER A 261 -10.42 30.37 -3.73
N LYS A 262 -11.24 30.77 -4.71
CA LYS A 262 -11.71 29.85 -5.76
C LYS A 262 -10.65 29.63 -6.82
N THR A 263 -10.47 28.38 -7.23
CA THR A 263 -9.59 27.99 -8.33
C THR A 263 -10.20 28.46 -9.65
N VAL A 264 -9.48 29.27 -10.40
CA VAL A 264 -9.94 29.76 -11.72
C VAL A 264 -9.34 28.87 -12.81
N VAL A 265 -10.12 27.92 -13.30
CA VAL A 265 -9.76 27.11 -14.47
C VAL A 265 -9.74 28.01 -15.70
N GLN A 266 -8.57 28.21 -16.28
CA GLN A 266 -8.43 28.88 -17.57
C GLN A 266 -8.59 27.84 -18.67
N ASN A 267 -9.65 27.97 -19.48
CA ASN A 267 -9.81 27.20 -20.71
C ASN A 267 -8.69 27.57 -21.70
N TRP A 268 -7.61 26.80 -21.68
CA TRP A 268 -6.59 26.81 -22.72
C TRP A 268 -7.22 26.35 -24.04
N GLU A 269 -7.29 27.27 -25.01
CA GLU A 269 -7.58 26.89 -26.39
C GLU A 269 -6.53 25.86 -26.84
N LYS A 270 -6.97 24.64 -27.15
CA LYS A 270 -6.11 23.59 -27.69
C LYS A 270 -5.34 24.14 -28.90
N ARG A 271 -4.03 24.38 -28.76
CA ARG A 271 -3.14 24.46 -29.92
C ARG A 271 -3.29 23.16 -30.70
N GLY A 272 -3.97 23.24 -31.84
CA GLY A 272 -4.48 22.05 -32.51
C GLY A 272 -3.37 21.15 -33.03
N TRP A 273 -3.34 19.90 -32.55
CA TRP A 273 -3.00 18.80 -33.43
C TRP A 273 -4.22 18.49 -34.30
N GLY A 274 -4.01 18.43 -35.62
CA GLY A 274 -5.08 18.52 -36.61
C GLY A 274 -5.99 17.29 -36.65
N GLY A 275 -7.28 17.51 -36.35
CA GLY A 275 -8.37 16.58 -36.60
C GLY A 275 -9.70 17.33 -36.42
N GLN A 276 -10.46 17.53 -37.49
CA GLN A 276 -11.74 18.23 -37.41
C GLN A 276 -12.76 17.35 -36.67
N PRO A 277 -13.53 17.87 -35.70
CA PRO A 277 -14.64 17.12 -35.11
C PRO A 277 -15.78 17.01 -36.12
N ALA A 278 -16.29 15.79 -36.32
CA ALA A 278 -17.57 15.60 -37.00
C ALA A 278 -18.70 16.06 -36.06
N ALA A 279 -19.63 16.86 -36.59
CA ALA A 279 -20.78 17.32 -35.81
C ALA A 279 -21.73 16.14 -35.54
N VAL A 280 -22.13 15.96 -34.28
CA VAL A 280 -23.17 15.00 -33.88
C VAL A 280 -24.38 15.80 -33.40
N VAL A 281 -25.56 15.44 -33.91
CA VAL A 281 -26.82 16.16 -33.68
C VAL A 281 -27.37 15.83 -32.29
N ALA A 282 -27.83 16.84 -31.55
CA ALA A 282 -28.49 16.65 -30.27
C ALA A 282 -29.87 16.01 -30.45
N GLN A 283 -30.21 15.06 -29.58
CA GLN A 283 -31.57 14.59 -29.36
C GLN A 283 -31.90 14.73 -27.87
N GLU A 284 -33.05 15.31 -27.57
CA GLU A 284 -33.50 15.60 -26.20
C GLU A 284 -34.26 14.41 -25.59
N GLY A 285 -34.03 14.17 -24.30
CA GLY A 285 -35.07 13.71 -23.36
C GLY A 285 -35.22 12.21 -23.11
N GLN A 286 -34.74 11.75 -21.94
CA GLN A 286 -35.63 11.19 -20.91
C GLN A 286 -34.99 11.24 -19.52
N GLU A 287 -35.81 11.43 -18.49
CA GLU A 287 -35.38 11.61 -17.09
C GLU A 287 -35.19 10.29 -16.34
N GLY A 288 -34.33 10.30 -15.31
CA GLY A 288 -34.71 9.70 -14.03
C GLY A 288 -34.43 8.21 -13.81
N ALA A 289 -33.20 7.75 -14.04
CA ALA A 289 -32.66 6.58 -13.35
C ALA A 289 -31.26 6.89 -12.81
N LYS A 290 -30.97 6.45 -11.58
CA LYS A 290 -29.70 6.73 -10.88
C LYS A 290 -28.57 5.95 -11.59
N ALA A 291 -27.89 6.62 -12.51
CA ALA A 291 -26.82 6.03 -13.30
C ALA A 291 -25.52 6.03 -12.50
N GLU A 292 -25.10 4.86 -12.02
CA GLU A 292 -23.88 4.65 -11.24
C GLU A 292 -22.70 4.24 -12.14
N ASN A 293 -21.47 4.38 -11.65
CA ASN A 293 -20.22 4.25 -12.42
C ASN A 293 -19.97 2.83 -12.99
N PRO A 294 -19.78 2.65 -14.31
CA PRO A 294 -19.48 1.34 -14.92
C PRO A 294 -17.99 0.93 -14.87
N ASP A 295 -17.07 1.83 -14.50
CA ASP A 295 -15.67 1.47 -14.20
C ASP A 295 -15.49 1.04 -12.71
N GLU A 296 -16.53 1.18 -11.89
CA GLU A 296 -16.61 0.65 -10.53
C GLU A 296 -17.20 -0.77 -10.60
N ILE A 297 -16.55 -1.74 -9.94
CA ILE A 297 -17.05 -3.12 -9.93
C ILE A 297 -18.23 -3.18 -8.96
N LYS A 298 -19.42 -2.91 -9.47
CA LYS A 298 -20.64 -3.16 -8.71
C LYS A 298 -20.78 -4.63 -8.37
N MET A 299 -21.37 -4.87 -7.22
CA MET A 299 -21.87 -6.17 -6.81
C MET A 299 -23.36 -6.17 -7.12
N ASP A 300 -23.77 -7.09 -7.98
CA ASP A 300 -25.19 -7.39 -8.15
C ASP A 300 -25.65 -8.10 -6.87
N ASP A 301 -26.59 -7.52 -6.12
CA ASP A 301 -27.24 -8.16 -4.97
C ASP A 301 -28.30 -9.19 -5.46
N GLU A 302 -27.92 -10.04 -6.42
CA GLU A 302 -28.74 -11.17 -6.86
C GLU A 302 -28.34 -12.43 -6.06
N GLU A 303 -29.26 -12.84 -5.18
CA GLU A 303 -29.21 -14.09 -4.43
C GLU A 303 -29.39 -15.28 -5.37
N ASP A 304 -28.29 -15.91 -5.79
CA ASP A 304 -28.32 -17.15 -6.57
C ASP A 304 -27.90 -18.36 -5.72
N GLY A 305 -28.79 -19.35 -5.68
CA GLY A 305 -28.73 -20.47 -4.74
C GLY A 305 -27.64 -21.50 -5.03
N ALA A 306 -27.43 -22.38 -4.03
CA ALA A 306 -26.37 -23.38 -4.04
C ALA A 306 -26.34 -24.27 -5.31
N GLY A 307 -25.23 -24.17 -6.06
CA GLY A 307 -24.84 -25.10 -7.11
C GLY A 307 -23.34 -25.37 -7.04
N GLU A 308 -22.96 -26.65 -6.93
CA GLU A 308 -21.56 -27.07 -6.92
C GLU A 308 -20.90 -26.78 -8.28
N GLY A 309 -19.80 -26.02 -8.28
CA GLY A 309 -19.05 -25.68 -9.50
C GLY A 309 -17.55 -25.72 -9.24
N GLU A 310 -16.82 -26.53 -10.03
CA GLU A 310 -15.36 -26.65 -9.93
C GLU A 310 -14.64 -25.34 -10.28
N ALA A 311 -13.59 -25.02 -9.51
CA ALA A 311 -12.75 -23.86 -9.77
C ALA A 311 -11.88 -24.06 -11.02
N VAL A 312 -12.11 -23.27 -12.07
CA VAL A 312 -11.21 -23.22 -13.23
C VAL A 312 -10.04 -22.30 -12.91
N VAL A 313 -8.87 -22.89 -12.66
CA VAL A 313 -7.62 -22.16 -12.39
C VAL A 313 -6.92 -21.84 -13.71
N SER A 314 -6.96 -20.58 -14.14
CA SER A 314 -6.16 -20.09 -15.27
C SER A 314 -4.90 -19.39 -14.77
N ALA A 315 -3.73 -19.91 -15.15
CA ALA A 315 -2.42 -19.40 -14.76
C ALA A 315 -1.88 -18.26 -15.66
N GLU A 316 -2.71 -17.72 -16.55
CA GLU A 316 -2.37 -16.58 -17.42
C GLU A 316 -3.22 -15.38 -17.03
N GLY A 317 -2.57 -14.21 -16.88
CA GLY A 317 -3.24 -12.95 -16.53
C GLY A 317 -4.28 -12.54 -17.59
N PRO A 318 -5.28 -11.71 -17.22
CA PRO A 318 -6.42 -11.44 -18.08
C PRO A 318 -6.02 -10.75 -19.39
N MET A 319 -6.01 -11.50 -20.49
CA MET A 319 -5.98 -10.93 -21.83
C MET A 319 -7.24 -10.10 -22.05
N SER A 320 -7.08 -8.86 -22.49
CA SER A 320 -8.21 -7.98 -22.81
C SER A 320 -8.96 -8.46 -24.05
N GLU A 321 -10.04 -9.24 -23.88
CA GLU A 321 -10.96 -9.58 -24.98
C GLU A 321 -11.87 -8.40 -25.32
N GLU A 322 -11.41 -7.59 -26.28
CA GLU A 322 -12.23 -6.64 -27.02
C GLU A 322 -12.74 -7.32 -28.30
N LYS A 323 -14.06 -7.55 -28.42
CA LYS A 323 -14.67 -8.06 -29.67
C LYS A 323 -15.90 -7.24 -30.05
N GLY A 324 -15.79 -6.54 -31.18
CA GLY A 324 -16.91 -5.90 -31.85
C GLY A 324 -17.15 -6.48 -33.25
N CYS A 325 -18.42 -6.78 -33.55
CA CYS A 325 -19.04 -6.87 -34.89
C CYS A 325 -18.58 -7.98 -35.87
N PRO A 326 -19.34 -8.23 -36.97
CA PRO A 326 -20.81 -8.21 -37.11
C PRO A 326 -21.37 -9.38 -37.98
N SER A 327 -22.66 -9.76 -37.81
CA SER A 327 -23.64 -10.17 -38.86
C SER A 327 -24.88 -10.84 -38.22
N GLY A 328 -25.99 -10.96 -38.97
CA GLY A 328 -27.29 -11.48 -38.50
C GLY A 328 -27.37 -13.01 -38.27
N CYS A 329 -28.52 -13.60 -37.92
CA CYS A 329 -29.90 -13.19 -38.26
C CYS A 329 -30.99 -13.68 -37.28
N ALA A 330 -32.08 -12.88 -37.20
CA ALA A 330 -33.50 -13.28 -37.09
C ALA A 330 -34.07 -14.04 -35.86
N ALA A 331 -34.90 -13.30 -35.10
CA ALA A 331 -36.29 -13.58 -34.69
C ALA A 331 -36.64 -14.77 -33.73
N HIS A 332 -37.29 -14.42 -32.61
CA HIS A 332 -38.69 -14.84 -32.31
C HIS A 332 -39.32 -14.07 -31.11
N ASP A 333 -40.64 -13.95 -31.14
CA ASP A 333 -41.58 -13.29 -30.21
C ASP A 333 -42.28 -14.35 -29.29
N GLU A 334 -43.03 -14.08 -28.22
CA GLU A 334 -43.66 -12.87 -27.61
C GLU A 334 -43.71 -13.04 -26.04
N PRO A 335 -44.35 -12.16 -25.20
CA PRO A 335 -43.99 -11.99 -23.77
C PRO A 335 -44.91 -12.64 -22.70
N THR A 336 -44.43 -12.66 -21.44
CA THR A 336 -45.23 -12.73 -20.18
C THR A 336 -44.45 -12.00 -19.07
N SER A 337 -44.91 -10.84 -18.59
CA SER A 337 -45.86 -10.60 -17.48
C SER A 337 -45.20 -10.48 -16.10
N ALA A 338 -45.45 -9.36 -15.42
CA ALA A 338 -44.85 -9.02 -14.12
C ALA A 338 -45.20 -9.99 -12.98
N ALA A 339 -44.20 -10.27 -12.14
CA ALA A 339 -44.37 -10.73 -10.77
C ALA A 339 -43.39 -9.93 -9.89
N ALA A 340 -43.92 -9.23 -8.88
CA ALA A 340 -43.09 -8.60 -7.86
C ALA A 340 -42.53 -9.70 -6.93
N ASN A 341 -41.24 -9.64 -6.61
CA ASN A 341 -40.63 -10.60 -5.69
C ASN A 341 -40.66 -10.03 -4.25
N PRO A 342 -41.07 -10.81 -3.24
CA PRO A 342 -41.26 -10.31 -1.88
C PRO A 342 -40.07 -10.65 -0.98
N ASP A 343 -39.42 -9.63 -0.41
CA ASP A 343 -38.73 -9.76 0.88
C ASP A 343 -38.61 -8.39 1.60
N GLU A 344 -39.77 -7.81 1.91
CA GLU A 344 -39.88 -6.84 3.00
C GLU A 344 -40.03 -7.61 4.32
N ILE A 345 -38.96 -7.67 5.12
CA ILE A 345 -39.11 -7.97 6.55
C ILE A 345 -39.52 -6.68 7.26
N ALA A 346 -40.82 -6.55 7.50
CA ALA A 346 -41.40 -5.44 8.23
C ALA A 346 -40.91 -5.39 9.68
N LEU A 347 -40.48 -4.20 10.10
CA LEU A 347 -40.40 -3.78 11.50
C LEU A 347 -40.93 -2.34 11.62
N ASP A 348 -42.25 -2.22 11.44
CA ASP A 348 -43.07 -1.17 12.06
C ASP A 348 -42.92 -1.30 13.61
N ASP A 349 -42.91 -0.26 14.43
CA ASP A 349 -42.93 1.18 14.16
C ASP A 349 -42.45 1.94 15.44
N ASP A 350 -42.53 3.27 15.42
CA ASP A 350 -42.61 4.16 16.60
C ASP A 350 -41.36 4.34 17.49
N GLU A 351 -40.50 5.32 17.16
CA GLU A 351 -40.27 6.42 18.11
C GLU A 351 -40.02 7.76 17.38
N GLU A 352 -40.97 8.67 17.54
CA GLU A 352 -41.03 10.00 16.91
C GLU A 352 -39.95 10.95 17.49
N LEU A 353 -39.07 11.49 16.64
CA LEU A 353 -38.10 12.52 17.02
C LEU A 353 -38.18 13.77 16.14
N GLU A 354 -38.83 14.78 16.72
CA GLU A 354 -38.93 16.19 16.36
C GLU A 354 -37.76 16.78 15.54
N ALA A 355 -38.12 17.57 14.52
CA ALA A 355 -37.16 18.31 13.72
C ALA A 355 -36.50 19.45 14.52
N ALA A 356 -35.17 19.47 14.58
CA ALA A 356 -34.43 20.56 15.22
C ALA A 356 -34.66 21.90 14.47
N PRO A 357 -35.14 22.96 15.15
CA PRO A 357 -35.59 24.17 14.48
C PRO A 357 -34.44 25.08 14.03
N ALA A 358 -34.62 25.73 12.88
CA ALA A 358 -33.77 26.82 12.43
C ALA A 358 -33.88 28.03 13.38
N LEU A 359 -32.81 28.33 14.11
CA LEU A 359 -32.76 29.49 15.01
C LEU A 359 -32.45 30.77 14.23
N VAL A 360 -33.51 31.42 13.73
CA VAL A 360 -33.48 32.84 13.37
C VAL A 360 -33.71 33.65 14.65
N GLY A 361 -32.71 34.40 15.10
CA GLY A 361 -32.77 35.19 16.33
C GLY A 361 -32.18 36.58 16.16
N GLU A 362 -33.03 37.56 15.85
CA GLU A 362 -32.63 38.98 15.88
C GLU A 362 -32.39 39.41 17.34
N GLY A 363 -31.12 39.63 17.70
CA GLY A 363 -30.69 40.09 19.02
C GLY A 363 -29.64 41.18 18.90
N ASN A 364 -30.07 42.44 19.01
CA ASN A 364 -29.21 43.61 18.83
C ASN A 364 -28.23 43.78 20.01
N ALA A 365 -26.97 43.35 19.84
CA ALA A 365 -25.89 43.60 20.78
C ALA A 365 -24.58 43.93 20.04
N THR A 366 -24.19 45.20 20.05
CA THR A 366 -22.96 45.70 19.44
C THR A 366 -21.72 45.23 20.21
N VAL A 367 -21.01 44.25 19.66
CA VAL A 367 -19.63 43.91 20.06
C VAL A 367 -18.70 44.22 18.89
N GLN A 368 -17.71 45.08 19.12
CA GLN A 368 -16.72 45.44 18.09
C GLN A 368 -15.72 44.30 17.92
N PRO A 369 -15.31 43.95 16.68
CA PRO A 369 -14.21 43.02 16.47
C PRO A 369 -12.88 43.69 16.84
N GLU A 370 -12.08 43.07 17.71
CA GLU A 370 -10.66 43.43 17.83
C GLU A 370 -9.94 43.13 16.49
N PRO A 371 -8.98 43.97 16.08
CA PRO A 371 -8.26 43.76 14.83
C PRO A 371 -7.33 42.55 14.93
N ALA A 372 -7.67 41.48 14.21
CA ALA A 372 -6.78 40.36 13.99
C ALA A 372 -5.44 40.85 13.42
N GLN A 373 -4.34 40.44 14.06
CA GLN A 373 -3.00 40.79 13.61
C GLN A 373 -2.75 40.16 12.24
N ALA A 374 -2.62 40.98 11.20
CA ALA A 374 -2.30 40.56 9.84
C ALA A 374 -0.84 40.08 9.76
N ALA A 375 -0.59 38.85 10.19
CA ALA A 375 0.61 38.11 9.83
C ALA A 375 0.52 37.71 8.35
N ASN A 376 1.59 37.96 7.60
CA ASN A 376 1.64 37.80 6.15
C ASN A 376 1.74 36.31 5.75
N SER A 377 0.66 35.57 5.93
CA SER A 377 0.54 34.18 5.50
C SER A 377 0.48 34.12 3.98
N MET A 378 1.53 33.61 3.34
CA MET A 378 1.43 33.21 1.93
C MET A 378 0.27 32.21 1.79
N ALA A 379 -0.59 32.41 0.79
CA ALA A 379 -1.73 31.54 0.52
C ALA A 379 -1.23 30.12 0.22
N ARG A 380 -1.36 29.20 1.19
CA ARG A 380 -0.97 27.81 1.02
C ARG A 380 -1.94 27.14 0.04
N THR A 381 -1.39 26.37 -0.89
CA THR A 381 -2.17 25.59 -1.86
C THR A 381 -1.73 24.14 -1.85
N THR A 382 -2.69 23.23 -2.03
CA THR A 382 -2.42 21.80 -2.24
C THR A 382 -2.64 21.48 -3.70
N LYS A 383 -1.64 20.87 -4.34
CA LYS A 383 -1.75 20.32 -5.69
C LYS A 383 -2.36 18.92 -5.58
N PHE A 384 -3.63 18.78 -5.95
CA PHE A 384 -4.32 17.50 -6.00
C PHE A 384 -4.11 16.85 -7.37
N LEU A 385 -3.82 15.56 -7.38
CA LEU A 385 -3.78 14.72 -8.57
C LEU A 385 -4.38 13.34 -8.28
N ALA A 386 -5.42 12.98 -9.03
CA ALA A 386 -5.89 11.62 -9.16
C ALA A 386 -5.48 11.03 -10.51
N LEU A 387 -5.33 9.70 -10.57
CA LEU A 387 -4.89 8.95 -11.75
C LEU A 387 -5.80 7.76 -12.06
N ASN A 388 -5.74 7.30 -13.32
CA ASN A 388 -6.49 6.12 -13.77
C ASN A 388 -5.82 4.81 -13.29
N LYS A 389 -6.46 3.67 -13.54
CA LYS A 389 -5.82 2.35 -13.49
C LYS A 389 -5.06 2.04 -14.78
N PRO A 390 -4.02 1.17 -14.75
CA PRO A 390 -3.33 0.68 -15.94
C PRO A 390 -4.27 0.19 -17.05
N GLY A 391 -3.89 0.47 -18.29
CA GLY A 391 -4.66 0.08 -19.47
C GLY A 391 -4.30 0.88 -20.73
N LYS A 392 -4.76 0.40 -21.89
CA LYS A 392 -4.55 1.08 -23.18
C LYS A 392 -5.16 2.48 -23.14
N ASN A 393 -4.38 3.49 -23.55
CA ASN A 393 -4.79 4.90 -23.61
C ASN A 393 -5.30 5.49 -22.28
N ARG A 394 -4.88 4.96 -21.12
CA ARG A 394 -5.23 5.50 -19.79
C ARG A 394 -4.00 6.17 -19.15
N ASP A 395 -4.19 7.38 -18.63
CA ASP A 395 -3.16 8.09 -17.85
C ASP A 395 -3.15 7.58 -16.40
N PHE A 396 -2.45 6.47 -16.16
CA PHE A 396 -2.35 5.83 -14.83
C PHE A 396 -1.08 6.18 -14.05
N LEU A 397 -0.07 6.75 -14.72
CA LEU A 397 1.24 7.06 -14.17
C LEU A 397 1.57 8.54 -14.43
N GLN A 398 2.06 9.24 -13.41
CA GLN A 398 2.59 10.59 -13.53
C GLN A 398 3.93 10.70 -12.80
N VAL A 399 4.99 11.06 -13.54
CA VAL A 399 6.29 11.39 -12.94
C VAL A 399 6.34 12.89 -12.62
N LEU A 400 6.88 13.24 -11.46
CA LEU A 400 7.08 14.61 -11.00
C LEU A 400 8.29 14.74 -10.06
N ASP A 401 8.98 15.88 -10.11
CA ASP A 401 10.09 16.18 -9.21
C ASP A 401 9.57 16.89 -7.94
N ILE A 402 9.75 16.27 -6.78
CA ILE A 402 9.53 16.92 -5.49
C ILE A 402 10.87 17.45 -4.99
N VAL A 403 10.90 18.76 -4.74
CA VAL A 403 12.10 19.46 -4.28
C VAL A 403 11.91 19.86 -2.81
N GLU A 404 12.97 19.69 -2.01
CA GLU A 404 13.06 20.14 -0.62
C GLU A 404 12.92 21.68 -0.61
N GLU A 405 11.88 22.19 0.06
CA GLU A 405 11.77 23.62 0.29
C GLU A 405 12.74 24.02 1.39
N SER A 406 13.60 24.99 1.11
CA SER A 406 14.53 25.56 2.09
C SER A 406 13.75 26.31 3.16
N SER A 407 13.28 25.58 4.17
CA SER A 407 12.50 26.14 5.26
C SER A 407 13.39 27.02 6.12
N SER A 408 13.23 28.34 5.96
CA SER A 408 13.68 29.31 6.95
C SER A 408 12.83 29.13 8.21
N THR A 409 13.22 28.18 9.08
CA THR A 409 12.96 28.01 10.53
C THR A 409 12.91 26.51 10.91
N ALA A 410 14.06 25.83 10.92
CA ALA A 410 14.31 24.64 11.76
C ALA A 410 15.82 24.39 11.89
N THR A 411 16.42 24.74 13.02
CA THR A 411 17.85 24.45 13.29
C THR A 411 18.03 23.03 13.79
N LEU A 412 18.31 22.10 12.89
CA LEU A 412 18.97 20.83 13.21
C LEU A 412 20.30 20.76 12.45
N SER A 413 21.38 21.09 13.15
CA SER A 413 22.73 21.08 12.59
C SER A 413 23.26 19.65 12.47
N ALA A 414 23.32 19.13 11.25
CA ALA A 414 24.10 17.93 10.97
C ALA A 414 25.59 18.18 11.28
N PRO A 415 26.29 17.27 11.98
CA PRO A 415 27.72 17.44 12.24
C PRO A 415 28.52 17.19 10.95
N SER A 416 29.35 18.16 10.57
CA SER A 416 30.24 18.06 9.43
C SER A 416 31.44 17.15 9.74
N THR A 417 31.51 16.01 9.06
CA THR A 417 32.75 15.23 8.96
C THR A 417 33.68 15.88 7.92
N SER A 418 34.97 15.95 8.25
CA SER A 418 35.98 16.54 7.37
C SER A 418 37.24 15.67 7.30
N SER A 419 37.52 15.12 6.11
CA SER A 419 38.87 15.10 5.54
C SER A 419 38.84 14.70 4.06
N ALA A 420 39.71 15.35 3.29
CA ALA A 420 40.04 15.20 1.87
C ALA A 420 39.89 13.78 1.25
N ASN A 421 39.49 13.63 -0.02
CA ASN A 421 40.19 14.19 -1.18
C ASN A 421 39.26 14.71 -2.29
N ALA A 422 39.78 15.67 -3.07
CA ALA A 422 39.17 16.13 -4.30
C ALA A 422 39.83 15.42 -5.48
N ASP A 423 39.06 14.64 -6.24
CA ASP A 423 39.40 14.27 -7.61
C ASP A 423 38.16 13.84 -8.41
N SER A 424 38.16 14.22 -9.70
CA SER A 424 37.27 13.80 -10.80
C SER A 424 35.75 13.81 -10.62
N ALA A 425 35.08 14.58 -11.49
CA ALA A 425 33.63 14.56 -11.62
C ALA A 425 33.11 13.26 -12.25
N THR A 426 32.39 12.45 -11.48
CA THR A 426 31.36 11.52 -11.96
C THR A 426 30.36 11.35 -10.83
N SER A 427 29.09 11.68 -11.06
CA SER A 427 28.04 11.44 -10.05
C SER A 427 27.97 9.94 -9.75
N PRO A 428 28.02 9.51 -8.47
CA PRO A 428 27.80 8.11 -8.16
C PRO A 428 26.38 7.69 -8.57
N PRO A 429 26.14 6.40 -8.87
CA PRO A 429 24.78 5.91 -9.10
C PRO A 429 23.89 6.26 -7.91
N SER A 430 22.65 6.72 -8.19
CA SER A 430 21.70 7.13 -7.16
C SER A 430 21.49 5.98 -6.17
N SER A 431 21.88 6.18 -4.91
CA SER A 431 21.60 5.19 -3.86
C SER A 431 20.09 5.13 -3.64
N ARG A 432 19.55 3.91 -3.46
CA ARG A 432 18.20 3.64 -2.93
C ARG A 432 17.82 4.70 -1.88
N PRO A 433 16.70 5.43 -2.03
CA PRO A 433 16.19 6.29 -0.98
C PRO A 433 15.86 5.47 0.27
N LYS A 434 16.10 6.04 1.45
CA LYS A 434 15.88 5.36 2.73
C LYS A 434 14.56 5.80 3.35
N LEU A 435 13.83 4.86 3.95
CA LEU A 435 12.64 5.16 4.75
C LEU A 435 13.02 5.31 6.21
N PHE A 436 12.54 6.37 6.85
CA PHE A 436 12.65 6.58 8.29
C PHE A 436 11.24 6.73 8.88
N PHE A 437 11.04 6.27 10.11
CA PHE A 437 9.80 6.56 10.83
C PHE A 437 9.73 8.06 11.16
N ASP A 438 8.53 8.64 11.03
CA ASP A 438 8.26 10.01 11.47
C ASP A 438 8.18 10.06 13.01
N PRO A 439 9.07 10.78 13.73
CA PRO A 439 9.06 10.81 15.19
C PRO A 439 7.75 11.34 15.79
N ALA A 440 7.06 12.25 15.11
CA ALA A 440 5.76 12.74 15.56
C ALA A 440 4.66 11.68 15.40
N TRP A 441 4.71 10.90 14.31
CA TRP A 441 3.80 9.78 14.12
C TRP A 441 4.02 8.67 15.14
N LEU A 442 5.28 8.34 15.46
CA LEU A 442 5.62 7.37 16.52
C LEU A 442 5.02 7.77 17.88
N ALA A 443 5.12 9.06 18.25
CA ALA A 443 4.53 9.59 19.49
C ALA A 443 2.99 9.53 19.49
N ILE A 444 2.37 9.86 18.35
CA ILE A 444 0.91 9.73 18.18
C ILE A 444 0.47 8.27 18.30
N VAL A 445 1.15 7.33 17.64
CA VAL A 445 0.81 5.91 17.71
C VAL A 445 0.97 5.37 19.13
N ARG A 446 2.06 5.71 19.83
CA ARG A 446 2.31 5.29 21.21
C ARG A 446 1.22 5.79 22.18
N SER A 447 0.92 7.08 22.14
CA SER A 447 -0.10 7.71 23.00
C SER A 447 -1.54 7.26 22.69
N THR A 448 -1.83 6.89 21.44
CA THR A 448 -3.17 6.48 21.01
C THR A 448 -3.42 4.97 21.01
N ALA A 449 -2.36 4.14 21.12
CA ALA A 449 -2.46 2.68 21.14
C ALA A 449 -3.50 2.09 22.12
N PRO A 450 -3.70 2.62 23.35
CA PRO A 450 -4.72 2.09 24.27
C PRO A 450 -6.16 2.16 23.73
N TYR A 451 -6.43 3.08 22.80
CA TYR A 451 -7.77 3.38 22.27
C TYR A 451 -8.08 2.65 20.95
N LEU A 452 -7.14 1.88 20.39
CA LEU A 452 -7.41 0.95 19.29
C LEU A 452 -8.42 -0.10 19.78
N SER A 453 -9.67 0.01 19.32
CA SER A 453 -10.74 -0.94 19.63
C SER A 453 -10.81 -2.04 18.60
N LEU A 454 -10.70 -3.29 19.05
CA LEU A 454 -10.96 -4.49 18.25
C LEU A 454 -12.41 -4.99 18.39
N SER A 455 -13.36 -4.06 18.57
CA SER A 455 -14.79 -4.37 18.69
C SER A 455 -15.62 -3.31 17.96
N PRO A 456 -16.89 -3.60 17.60
CA PRO A 456 -17.72 -2.64 16.87
C PRO A 456 -17.93 -1.32 17.63
N ARG A 457 -17.80 -1.34 18.97
CA ARG A 457 -17.87 -0.15 19.81
C ARG A 457 -16.48 0.50 19.91
N PRO A 458 -16.31 1.79 19.54
CA PRO A 458 -15.03 2.47 19.67
C PRO A 458 -14.70 2.73 21.16
N ILE A 459 -13.41 2.86 21.46
CA ILE A 459 -12.95 3.43 22.73
C ILE A 459 -12.70 4.92 22.43
N PRO A 460 -13.41 5.86 23.09
CA PRO A 460 -13.23 7.29 22.82
C PRO A 460 -11.89 7.77 23.35
N PHE A 461 -11.28 8.73 22.63
CA PHE A 461 -10.12 9.46 23.12
C PHE A 461 -10.46 10.32 24.36
N PRO A 462 -9.47 10.64 25.21
CA PRO A 462 -9.63 11.61 26.27
C PRO A 462 -9.83 13.02 25.68
N PRO A 463 -10.21 14.04 26.48
CA PRO A 463 -10.31 15.42 26.03
C PRO A 463 -9.05 15.85 25.28
N LEU A 464 -9.20 16.60 24.18
CA LEU A 464 -8.08 16.93 23.26
C LEU A 464 -6.88 17.60 23.96
N ALA A 465 -7.10 18.36 25.03
CA ALA A 465 -6.04 18.97 25.83
C ALA A 465 -5.20 17.95 26.63
N GLU A 466 -5.83 16.87 27.10
CA GLU A 466 -5.15 15.74 27.76
C GLU A 466 -4.42 14.88 26.74
N LEU A 467 -5.07 14.57 25.60
CA LEU A 467 -4.42 13.84 24.50
C LEU A 467 -3.17 14.56 23.99
N ALA A 468 -3.23 15.89 23.81
CA ALA A 468 -2.09 16.70 23.38
C ALA A 468 -0.92 16.64 24.38
N GLN A 469 -1.19 16.68 25.69
CA GLN A 469 -0.16 16.54 26.73
C GLN A 469 0.49 15.15 26.72
N THR A 470 -0.29 14.08 26.51
CA THR A 470 0.24 12.72 26.39
C THR A 470 1.10 12.57 25.13
N ILE A 471 0.68 13.14 23.99
CA ILE A 471 1.51 13.16 22.76
C ILE A 471 2.81 13.94 22.99
N GLU A 472 2.79 15.09 23.65
CA GLU A 472 4.02 15.87 23.96
C GLU A 472 4.98 15.11 24.90
N ALA A 473 4.44 14.35 25.86
CA ALA A 473 5.23 13.48 26.72
C ALA A 473 5.86 12.31 25.92
N ASP A 474 5.09 11.69 25.00
CA ASP A 474 5.59 10.62 24.15
C ASP A 474 6.52 11.11 23.02
N GLU A 475 6.38 12.34 22.52
CA GLU A 475 7.35 12.98 21.62
C GLU A 475 8.72 13.11 22.29
N LYS A 476 8.73 13.52 23.56
CA LYS A 476 9.96 13.54 24.35
C LYS A 476 10.50 12.13 24.55
N TRP A 477 9.63 11.16 24.88
CA TRP A 477 10.03 9.76 25.06
C TRP A 477 10.66 9.17 23.79
N VAL A 478 10.05 9.40 22.62
CA VAL A 478 10.57 8.96 21.30
C VAL A 478 11.96 9.54 21.05
N LYS A 479 12.19 10.83 21.32
CA LYS A 479 13.52 11.44 21.17
C LYS A 479 14.59 10.84 22.07
N GLU A 480 14.21 10.42 23.28
CA GLU A 480 15.12 9.84 24.27
C GLU A 480 15.36 8.32 24.07
N ASN A 481 14.44 7.59 23.43
CA ASN A 481 14.45 6.11 23.41
C ASN A 481 14.45 5.47 22.01
N VAL A 482 14.15 6.23 20.94
CA VAL A 482 14.07 5.72 19.56
C VAL A 482 15.21 6.30 18.71
N GLY A 483 16.07 5.42 18.18
CA GLY A 483 17.13 5.77 17.24
C GLY A 483 18.01 6.93 17.71
N LYS A 484 18.12 7.96 16.88
CA LYS A 484 18.87 9.20 17.16
C LYS A 484 17.92 10.39 17.10
N ASP A 485 17.56 10.94 18.27
CA ASP A 485 16.59 12.04 18.41
C ASP A 485 15.21 11.69 17.78
N GLY A 486 14.79 10.44 17.95
CA GLY A 486 13.54 9.89 17.40
C GLY A 486 13.65 9.40 15.96
N LEU A 487 14.71 9.77 15.23
CA LEU A 487 14.93 9.34 13.85
C LEU A 487 15.61 7.96 13.83
N VAL A 488 14.96 6.99 13.20
CA VAL A 488 15.43 5.61 13.00
C VAL A 488 15.02 5.14 11.61
N GLU A 489 15.86 4.36 10.95
CA GLU A 489 15.58 3.81 9.62
C GLU A 489 14.61 2.62 9.75
N VAL A 490 13.68 2.48 8.81
CA VAL A 490 12.71 1.36 8.81
C VAL A 490 13.43 0.01 8.73
N ASP A 491 14.47 -0.08 7.91
CA ASP A 491 15.28 -1.29 7.72
C ASP A 491 16.09 -1.69 8.98
N GLU A 492 16.26 -0.79 9.96
CA GLU A 492 16.89 -1.10 11.26
C GLU A 492 15.91 -1.76 12.25
N VAL A 493 14.60 -1.74 11.96
CA VAL A 493 13.52 -2.19 12.87
C VAL A 493 12.68 -3.30 12.25
N MET A 494 12.36 -3.20 10.96
CA MET A 494 11.50 -4.13 10.23
C MET A 494 12.28 -4.80 9.10
N GLU A 495 12.41 -6.13 9.18
CA GLU A 495 12.85 -6.96 8.07
C GLU A 495 11.65 -7.64 7.41
N PHE A 496 11.63 -7.75 6.08
CA PHE A 496 10.58 -8.49 5.37
C PHE A 496 10.64 -9.98 5.73
N VAL A 497 9.54 -10.51 6.27
CA VAL A 497 9.36 -11.94 6.56
C VAL A 497 8.08 -12.43 5.90
N ARG A 498 8.19 -13.53 5.15
CA ARG A 498 7.04 -14.26 4.59
C ARG A 498 6.24 -14.89 5.74
N THR A 499 5.05 -14.36 6.02
CA THR A 499 4.15 -14.84 7.08
C THR A 499 3.27 -16.03 6.65
N ALA A 500 2.84 -16.03 5.38
CA ALA A 500 2.02 -17.08 4.77
C ALA A 500 2.79 -17.90 3.72
N PRO A 501 2.32 -19.11 3.35
CA PRO A 501 2.87 -19.90 2.24
C PRO A 501 2.93 -19.11 0.93
N THR A 502 3.90 -19.40 0.07
CA THR A 502 3.90 -18.89 -1.31
C THR A 502 2.84 -19.61 -2.15
N GLN A 503 2.56 -19.12 -3.36
CA GLN A 503 1.71 -19.82 -4.32
C GLN A 503 2.18 -21.28 -4.56
N GLU A 504 3.48 -21.49 -4.77
CA GLU A 504 4.05 -22.84 -4.99
C GLU A 504 3.85 -23.76 -3.79
N ASP A 505 3.96 -23.24 -2.56
CA ASP A 505 3.73 -24.00 -1.33
C ASP A 505 2.25 -24.33 -1.15
N TRP A 506 1.35 -23.41 -1.50
CA TRP A 506 -0.10 -23.61 -1.42
C TRP A 506 -0.57 -24.69 -2.41
N GLU A 507 -0.04 -24.68 -3.62
CA GLU A 507 -0.28 -25.71 -4.65
C GLU A 507 0.25 -27.08 -4.20
N ARG A 508 1.46 -27.13 -3.63
CA ARG A 508 2.08 -28.36 -3.09
C ARG A 508 1.30 -28.95 -1.91
N ASN A 509 0.71 -28.10 -1.07
CA ASN A 509 -0.02 -28.49 0.14
C ASN A 509 -1.49 -28.88 -0.11
N GLY A 510 -1.88 -29.12 -1.37
CA GLY A 510 -3.17 -29.69 -1.71
C GLY A 510 -4.33 -28.68 -1.78
N MET A 511 -4.06 -27.37 -1.92
CA MET A 511 -5.01 -26.35 -2.38
C MET A 511 -6.30 -26.11 -1.52
N ILE A 512 -6.48 -26.79 -0.39
CA ILE A 512 -7.66 -26.65 0.49
C ILE A 512 -7.26 -25.93 1.79
N GLN A 513 -6.59 -24.78 1.66
CA GLN A 513 -6.26 -23.91 2.80
C GLN A 513 -7.05 -22.60 2.70
N MET A 514 -7.98 -22.42 3.65
CA MET A 514 -8.62 -21.13 3.90
C MET A 514 -7.57 -20.08 4.29
N PRO A 515 -7.79 -18.78 3.99
CA PRO A 515 -6.93 -17.73 4.50
C PRO A 515 -6.82 -17.85 6.02
N SER A 516 -5.59 -17.92 6.49
CA SER A 516 -5.29 -18.15 7.90
C SER A 516 -4.89 -16.84 8.57
N TRP A 517 -5.01 -16.85 9.89
CA TRP A 517 -4.53 -15.78 10.75
C TRP A 517 -3.01 -15.93 10.96
N TYR A 518 -2.26 -14.83 10.88
CA TYR A 518 -0.80 -14.83 11.05
C TYR A 518 -0.34 -13.66 11.93
N THR A 519 0.51 -13.92 12.92
CA THR A 519 1.29 -12.87 13.59
C THR A 519 2.44 -12.43 12.71
N ASN A 520 2.55 -11.12 12.45
CA ASN A 520 3.63 -10.57 11.64
C ASN A 520 4.82 -10.10 12.51
N PRO A 521 6.05 -10.60 12.27
CA PRO A 521 7.24 -10.16 13.01
C PRO A 521 7.53 -8.66 12.91
N GLN A 522 7.19 -8.00 11.80
CA GLN A 522 7.40 -6.56 11.61
C GLN A 522 6.51 -5.74 12.57
N THR A 523 5.26 -6.17 12.71
CA THR A 523 4.29 -5.59 13.64
C THR A 523 4.71 -5.81 15.10
N LEU A 524 5.30 -6.96 15.43
CA LEU A 524 5.92 -7.21 16.74
C LEU A 524 7.15 -6.31 17.00
N ALA A 525 8.02 -6.13 16.02
CA ALA A 525 9.20 -5.28 16.14
C ALA A 525 8.83 -3.80 16.34
N PHE A 526 7.84 -3.31 15.58
CA PHE A 526 7.32 -1.95 15.70
C PHE A 526 6.64 -1.67 17.05
N THR A 527 5.79 -2.60 17.51
CA THR A 527 5.12 -2.47 18.81
C THR A 527 6.12 -2.58 19.97
N SER A 528 7.19 -3.37 19.81
CA SER A 528 8.32 -3.44 20.74
C SER A 528 9.17 -2.18 20.76
N LEU A 529 9.44 -1.56 19.60
CA LEU A 529 10.13 -0.26 19.49
C LEU A 529 9.42 0.82 20.30
N LEU A 530 8.08 0.86 20.22
CA LEU A 530 7.24 1.82 20.94
C LEU A 530 6.86 1.38 22.36
N GLN A 531 7.25 0.18 22.80
CA GLN A 531 6.86 -0.45 24.07
C GLN A 531 5.33 -0.44 24.29
N ILE A 532 4.57 -0.75 23.24
CA ILE A 532 3.11 -0.88 23.28
C ILE A 532 2.68 -2.34 23.13
N GLU A 533 1.47 -2.64 23.59
CA GLU A 533 0.82 -3.94 23.39
C GLU A 533 0.57 -4.18 21.89
N ASN A 534 1.06 -5.31 21.34
CA ASN A 534 0.59 -5.75 20.03
C ASN A 534 -0.84 -6.29 20.14
N ARG A 535 -1.80 -5.57 19.57
CA ARG A 535 -3.19 -6.02 19.42
C ARG A 535 -3.47 -6.66 18.04
N ILE A 536 -2.61 -6.39 17.06
CA ILE A 536 -2.77 -6.82 15.67
C ILE A 536 -2.19 -8.23 15.53
N ASN A 537 -3.08 -9.21 15.41
CA ASN A 537 -2.75 -10.63 15.34
C ASN A 537 -1.72 -11.04 16.41
N SER A 538 -2.01 -10.74 17.67
CA SER A 538 -1.21 -11.10 18.84
C SER A 538 -1.05 -12.62 18.98
N ILE A 539 0.18 -13.09 19.24
CA ILE A 539 0.51 -14.53 19.33
C ILE A 539 -0.51 -15.25 20.23
N PRO A 540 -1.18 -16.33 19.78
CA PRO A 540 -2.24 -16.95 20.57
C PRO A 540 -1.67 -17.58 21.83
N GLU A 541 -2.46 -17.57 22.91
CA GLU A 541 -2.02 -18.16 24.18
C GLU A 541 -1.70 -19.65 24.00
N GLY A 542 -0.49 -20.05 24.41
CA GLY A 542 0.03 -21.40 24.19
C GLY A 542 0.66 -21.69 22.83
N TYR A 543 0.56 -20.81 21.82
CA TYR A 543 1.14 -21.05 20.49
C TYR A 543 2.66 -21.21 20.50
N LEU A 544 3.38 -20.42 21.31
CA LEU A 544 4.84 -20.59 21.45
C LEU A 544 5.20 -21.98 22.01
N ALA A 545 4.45 -22.47 23.01
CA ALA A 545 4.65 -23.80 23.56
C ALA A 545 4.29 -24.92 22.57
N ALA A 546 3.25 -24.72 21.76
CA ALA A 546 2.88 -25.64 20.68
C ALA A 546 3.96 -25.67 19.57
N LEU A 547 4.46 -24.50 19.16
CA LEU A 547 5.50 -24.37 18.14
C LEU A 547 6.87 -24.89 18.62
N GLU A 548 7.19 -24.74 19.91
CA GLU A 548 8.35 -25.41 20.53
C GLU A 548 8.18 -26.94 20.55
N ALA A 549 6.99 -27.45 20.85
CA ALA A 549 6.70 -28.88 20.81
C ALA A 549 6.75 -29.45 19.38
N ASP A 550 6.24 -28.72 18.38
CA ASP A 550 6.30 -29.10 16.97
C ASP A 550 7.72 -29.04 16.42
N LYS A 551 8.49 -27.98 16.72
CA LYS A 551 9.92 -27.90 16.38
C LYS A 551 10.72 -29.04 17.02
N LYS A 552 10.41 -29.40 18.26
CA LYS A 552 11.03 -30.53 18.95
C LYS A 552 10.68 -31.85 18.27
N ARG A 553 9.41 -32.07 17.89
CA ARG A 553 8.99 -33.27 17.12
C ARG A 553 9.70 -33.35 15.77
N ALA A 554 9.72 -32.26 15.01
CA ALA A 554 10.39 -32.22 13.70
C ALA A 554 11.92 -32.45 13.82
N LEU A 555 12.56 -31.94 14.87
CA LEU A 555 13.97 -32.20 15.15
C LEU A 555 14.23 -33.66 15.56
N GLU A 556 13.31 -34.28 16.32
CA GLU A 556 13.38 -35.70 16.67
C GLU A 556 13.14 -36.60 15.45
N GLU A 557 12.21 -36.24 14.56
CA GLU A 557 11.96 -36.92 13.27
C GLU A 557 13.15 -36.82 12.31
N ALA A 558 13.68 -35.61 12.07
CA ALA A 558 14.86 -35.40 11.22
C ALA A 558 16.10 -36.12 11.77
N LYS A 559 16.26 -36.16 13.10
CA LYS A 559 17.34 -36.92 13.75
C LYS A 559 17.15 -38.44 13.60
N ALA A 560 15.92 -38.94 13.62
CA ALA A 560 15.62 -40.35 13.39
C ALA A 560 15.83 -40.75 11.92
N GLU A 561 15.52 -39.86 10.98
CA GLU A 561 15.78 -40.04 9.55
C GLU A 561 17.29 -40.08 9.26
N ALA A 562 18.05 -39.09 9.73
CA ALA A 562 19.51 -39.09 9.61
C ALA A 562 20.17 -40.33 10.26
N LEU A 563 19.61 -40.84 11.37
CA LEU A 563 20.12 -42.07 11.99
C LEU A 563 19.85 -43.31 11.12
N ARG A 564 18.69 -43.40 10.45
CA ARG A 564 18.39 -44.47 9.48
C ARG A 564 19.25 -44.40 8.23
N GLU A 565 19.58 -43.19 7.75
CA GLU A 565 20.52 -43.03 6.63
C GLU A 565 21.93 -43.54 7.00
N ILE A 566 22.39 -43.25 8.22
CA ILE A 566 23.66 -43.78 8.74
C ILE A 566 23.60 -45.30 8.91
N GLU A 567 22.50 -45.85 9.40
CA GLU A 567 22.31 -47.30 9.57
C GLU A 567 22.30 -48.04 8.21
N MET A 568 21.54 -47.55 7.23
CA MET A 568 21.56 -48.07 5.86
C MET A 568 22.91 -47.87 5.14
N ALA A 569 23.67 -46.83 5.48
CA ALA A 569 25.03 -46.64 4.98
C ALA A 569 26.00 -47.64 5.63
N GLY A 570 25.81 -47.99 6.90
CA GLY A 570 26.57 -49.02 7.61
C GLY A 570 26.32 -50.43 7.04
N GLU A 571 25.06 -50.83 6.86
CA GLU A 571 24.72 -52.14 6.27
C GLU A 571 25.30 -52.32 4.86
N ARG A 572 25.48 -51.25 4.09
CA ARG A 572 26.15 -51.27 2.77
C ARG A 572 27.67 -51.45 2.81
N VAL A 573 28.31 -51.28 3.97
CA VAL A 573 29.76 -51.50 4.15
C VAL A 573 30.05 -52.93 4.63
N ASP A 574 29.08 -53.59 5.27
CA ASP A 574 29.21 -54.98 5.72
C ASP A 574 28.96 -56.03 4.61
N GLU A 575 28.47 -55.63 3.42
CA GLU A 575 28.45 -56.47 2.21
C GLU A 575 29.79 -56.42 1.42
N GLU A 576 30.86 -56.97 1.99
CA GLU A 576 32.09 -57.23 1.22
C GLU A 576 31.92 -58.38 0.19
N PRO A 577 32.58 -58.31 -0.99
CA PRO A 577 32.32 -59.22 -2.10
C PRO A 577 32.87 -60.64 -1.86
N VAL A 578 32.12 -61.64 -2.34
CA VAL A 578 32.54 -63.05 -2.36
C VAL A 578 33.83 -63.20 -3.18
N GLY A 579 34.95 -63.42 -2.49
CA GLY A 579 36.28 -63.28 -3.08
C GLY A 579 36.81 -64.49 -3.87
N GLU A 580 37.72 -64.21 -4.80
CA GLU A 580 38.64 -65.20 -5.36
C GLU A 580 39.95 -65.23 -4.55
N LYS A 581 40.18 -66.33 -3.83
CA LYS A 581 41.50 -66.65 -3.26
C LYS A 581 42.29 -67.51 -4.25
N ALA A 582 43.38 -66.97 -4.77
CA ALA A 582 44.38 -67.74 -5.50
C ALA A 582 45.53 -68.17 -4.58
N SER A 583 45.71 -69.48 -4.40
CA SER A 583 47.05 -70.07 -4.20
C SER A 583 47.01 -71.60 -4.32
N GLU A 584 47.62 -72.16 -5.36
CA GLU A 584 48.46 -73.35 -5.16
C GLU A 584 49.57 -73.46 -6.20
N VAL A 585 50.65 -74.15 -5.81
CA VAL A 585 51.95 -74.16 -6.47
C VAL A 585 52.12 -75.41 -7.31
N ALA A 586 52.46 -75.28 -8.61
CA ALA A 586 53.34 -76.23 -9.30
C ALA A 586 53.84 -75.73 -10.69
N ALA A 587 55.17 -75.57 -10.81
CA ALA A 587 56.01 -75.78 -12.01
C ALA A 587 55.53 -75.19 -13.37
N LYS A 588 56.22 -74.19 -13.96
CA LYS A 588 57.58 -74.34 -14.53
C LYS A 588 58.21 -73.01 -15.00
N GLU A 589 59.53 -72.97 -14.89
CA GLU A 589 60.53 -72.40 -15.82
C GLU A 589 60.23 -71.09 -16.60
N ALA A 590 60.94 -70.04 -16.15
CA ALA A 590 61.90 -69.25 -16.95
C ALA A 590 61.51 -67.89 -17.58
N ASN A 591 62.37 -66.91 -17.22
CA ASN A 591 62.99 -65.87 -18.05
C ASN A 591 62.36 -64.45 -18.07
N GLY A 592 63.16 -63.44 -17.67
CA GLY A 592 63.01 -62.05 -18.13
C GLY A 592 63.13 -60.94 -17.06
N ASP A 593 64.32 -60.32 -16.98
CA ASP A 593 64.69 -58.96 -16.52
C ASP A 593 63.58 -57.98 -16.07
N ALA A 594 63.66 -57.40 -14.86
CA ALA A 594 64.32 -56.10 -14.52
C ALA A 594 63.50 -54.85 -14.93
N ALA A 595 63.45 -53.73 -14.18
CA ALA A 595 64.38 -53.24 -13.14
C ALA A 595 63.68 -52.40 -12.02
N ASN A 596 64.52 -51.75 -11.20
CA ASN A 596 64.30 -51.13 -9.88
C ASN A 596 63.37 -49.87 -9.85
N PRO A 597 62.85 -49.46 -8.66
CA PRO A 597 62.05 -48.25 -8.43
C PRO A 597 62.90 -47.09 -7.86
N GLU A 598 62.26 -45.96 -7.54
CA GLU A 598 62.67 -44.88 -6.60
C GLU A 598 61.54 -43.82 -6.59
N GLU A 599 61.32 -42.97 -5.57
CA GLU A 599 61.54 -43.09 -4.12
C GLU A 599 60.62 -42.08 -3.40
N ILE A 600 60.49 -42.18 -2.07
CA ILE A 600 59.77 -41.21 -1.23
C ILE A 600 60.78 -40.20 -0.68
N ALA A 601 60.46 -38.89 -0.74
CA ALA A 601 61.08 -37.91 0.14
C ALA A 601 60.09 -36.79 0.51
N ILE A 602 60.12 -36.42 1.78
CA ILE A 602 59.46 -35.27 2.41
C ILE A 602 60.57 -34.24 2.69
N ASP A 603 60.25 -32.95 2.76
CA ASP A 603 60.67 -32.02 3.84
C ASP A 603 60.39 -30.55 3.45
N ASP A 604 59.54 -29.92 4.28
CA ASP A 604 59.67 -28.63 4.99
C ASP A 604 60.19 -27.32 4.33
N ASP A 605 59.54 -26.24 4.79
CA ASP A 605 59.98 -24.83 4.97
C ASP A 605 60.51 -24.00 3.79
N ASP A 606 59.72 -23.00 3.34
CA ASP A 606 59.91 -21.57 3.68
C ASP A 606 58.89 -20.63 2.94
N ASP A 607 58.49 -19.54 3.62
CA ASP A 607 57.70 -18.35 3.20
C ASP A 607 56.29 -18.51 2.56
#